data_AF-A0A932K1C0-F1
#
_entry.id   AF-A0A932K1C0-F1
#
_cell.length_a   1.000
_cell.length_b   1.000
_cell.length_c   1.000
_cell.angle_alpha   90.00
_cell.angle_beta   90.00
_cell.angle_gamma   90.00
#
_symmetry.space_group_name_H-M   'P 1'
#
loop_
_entity.id
_entity.type
_entity.pdbx_description
1 polymer ?
#
loop_
_entity_poly.entity_id
_entity_poly.type
_entity_poly.pdbx_seq_one_letter_code
_entity_poly.pdbx_strand_id
1 'polypeptide(L)'
;MALTRSQENIEHTLAACQRVLATLDGAGGAVDPPATKTALSQMMDTLAEMKEKFFMKTNPSIPPTVACKRSVTALEELVSTGKWAGVGAAFATFQSDVEVLIQKAKMEGTTLT
;
A
#
# COMPACT_ATOMS: atom_id res chain seq x y z
N MET A 1 -15.23 -18.42 4.67
CA MET A 1 -15.43 -17.04 5.13
C MET A 1 -15.21 -16.13 3.93
N ALA A 2 -16.21 -15.33 3.54
CA ALA A 2 -16.04 -14.36 2.47
C ALA A 2 -15.18 -13.20 2.99
N LEU A 3 -14.20 -12.77 2.20
CA LEU A 3 -13.39 -11.61 2.51
C LEU A 3 -14.28 -10.35 2.48
N THR A 4 -14.12 -9.44 3.44
CA THR A 4 -14.77 -8.13 3.35
C THR A 4 -14.12 -7.31 2.25
N ARG A 5 -14.85 -6.35 1.68
CA ARG A 5 -14.34 -5.49 0.59
C ARG A 5 -13.05 -4.76 0.96
N SER A 6 -12.88 -4.44 2.25
CA SER A 6 -11.64 -3.86 2.78
C SER A 6 -10.48 -4.87 2.79
N GLN A 7 -10.73 -6.16 3.04
CA GLN A 7 -9.74 -7.24 2.92
C GLN A 7 -9.27 -7.39 1.49
N GLU A 8 -10.21 -7.47 0.54
CA GLU A 8 -9.89 -7.60 -0.89
C GLU A 8 -9.03 -6.42 -1.39
N ASN A 9 -9.32 -5.20 -0.91
CA ASN A 9 -8.53 -4.01 -1.27
C ASN A 9 -7.10 -4.06 -0.73
N ILE A 10 -6.91 -4.51 0.52
CA ILE A 10 -5.57 -4.64 1.12
C ILE A 10 -4.79 -5.78 0.45
N GLU A 11 -5.42 -6.92 0.18
CA GLU A 11 -4.76 -8.02 -0.55
C GLU A 11 -4.34 -7.61 -1.95
N HIS A 12 -5.20 -6.89 -2.67
CA HIS A 12 -4.85 -6.33 -3.97
C HIS A 12 -3.68 -5.35 -3.86
N THR A 13 -3.67 -4.53 -2.81
CA THR A 13 -2.58 -3.58 -2.54
C THR A 13 -1.26 -4.30 -2.31
N LEU A 14 -1.25 -5.33 -1.45
CA LEU A 14 -0.07 -6.15 -1.17
C LEU A 14 0.45 -6.85 -2.45
N ALA A 15 -0.44 -7.43 -3.24
CA ALA A 15 -0.08 -8.09 -4.50
C ALA A 15 0.46 -7.10 -5.55
N ALA A 16 -0.05 -5.87 -5.59
CA ALA A 16 0.48 -4.82 -6.46
C ALA A 16 1.87 -4.36 -5.99
N CYS A 17 2.09 -4.18 -4.68
CA CYS A 17 3.42 -3.89 -4.13
C CYS A 17 4.46 -4.97 -4.49
N GLN A 18 4.10 -6.25 -4.40
CA GLN A 18 4.98 -7.35 -4.81
C GLN A 18 5.38 -7.27 -6.29
N ARG A 19 4.42 -6.95 -7.18
CA ARG A 19 4.69 -6.76 -8.60
C ARG A 19 5.58 -5.55 -8.87
N VAL A 20 5.37 -4.46 -8.14
CA VAL A 20 6.24 -3.27 -8.19
C VAL A 20 7.67 -3.62 -7.76
N LEU A 21 7.87 -4.38 -6.67
CA LEU A 21 9.20 -4.84 -6.24
C LEU A 21 9.90 -5.66 -7.32
N ALA A 22 9.21 -6.66 -7.87
CA ALA A 22 9.76 -7.52 -8.93
C ALA A 22 10.15 -6.69 -10.17
N THR A 23 9.37 -5.67 -10.49
CA THR A 23 9.66 -4.77 -11.62
C THR A 23 10.85 -3.85 -11.32
N LEU A 24 10.99 -3.39 -10.07
CA LEU A 24 12.12 -2.57 -9.61
C LEU A 24 13.43 -3.36 -9.50
N ASP A 25 13.40 -4.68 -9.36
CA ASP A 25 14.59 -5.55 -9.50
C ASP A 25 15.12 -5.58 -10.94
N GLY A 26 14.26 -5.38 -11.94
CA GLY A 26 14.64 -5.27 -13.35
C GLY A 26 14.90 -3.83 -13.85
N ALA A 27 14.58 -2.81 -13.05
CA ALA A 27 14.60 -1.41 -13.46
C ALA A 27 15.98 -0.75 -13.22
N GLY A 28 16.83 -0.76 -14.24
CA GLY A 28 18.14 -0.12 -14.20
C GLY A 28 18.10 1.42 -14.19
N GLY A 29 17.87 2.04 -13.03
CA GLY A 29 18.52 3.33 -12.71
C GLY A 29 17.68 4.61 -12.64
N ALA A 30 16.35 4.57 -12.59
CA ALA A 30 15.53 5.80 -12.57
C ALA A 30 14.82 6.09 -11.23
N VAL A 31 14.86 5.14 -10.29
CA VAL A 31 14.38 5.25 -8.91
C VAL A 31 15.51 4.73 -8.06
N ASP A 32 15.81 5.31 -6.89
CA ASP A 32 16.81 4.80 -5.95
C ASP A 32 16.36 3.41 -5.46
N PRO A 33 16.81 2.31 -6.10
CA PRO A 33 16.17 1.01 -5.95
C PRO A 33 16.18 0.51 -4.50
N PRO A 34 17.27 0.64 -3.72
CA PRO A 34 17.29 0.11 -2.35
C PRO A 34 16.38 0.89 -1.39
N ALA A 35 16.32 2.22 -1.50
CA ALA A 35 15.49 3.03 -0.60
C ALA A 35 13.99 2.80 -0.85
N THR A 36 13.56 2.83 -2.12
CA THR A 36 12.16 2.56 -2.48
C THR A 36 11.75 1.13 -2.18
N LYS A 37 12.62 0.14 -2.43
CA LYS A 37 12.35 -1.26 -2.05
C LYS A 37 12.21 -1.41 -0.54
N THR A 38 13.11 -0.82 0.24
CA THR A 38 13.06 -0.88 1.70
C THR A 38 11.75 -0.28 2.21
N ALA A 39 11.38 0.91 1.76
CA ALA A 39 10.15 1.57 2.15
C ALA A 39 8.90 0.78 1.70
N LEU A 40 8.88 0.22 0.49
CA LEU A 40 7.77 -0.60 0.02
C LEU A 40 7.62 -1.89 0.85
N SER A 41 8.72 -2.57 1.16
CA SER A 41 8.71 -3.75 2.04
C SER A 41 8.19 -3.40 3.44
N GLN A 42 8.66 -2.30 4.05
CA GLN A 42 8.17 -1.84 5.35
C GLN A 42 6.66 -1.52 5.33
N MET A 43 6.16 -0.90 4.25
CA MET A 43 4.73 -0.65 4.08
C MET A 43 3.94 -1.96 3.92
N MET A 44 4.48 -2.95 3.21
CA MET A 44 3.86 -4.27 3.08
C MET A 44 3.77 -5.00 4.42
N ASP A 45 4.84 -5.00 5.21
CA ASP A 45 4.84 -5.58 6.56
C ASP A 45 3.78 -4.89 7.44
N THR A 46 3.71 -3.55 7.38
CA THR A 46 2.72 -2.78 8.13
C THR A 46 1.28 -3.10 7.69
N LEU A 47 1.03 -3.21 6.38
CA LEU A 47 -0.28 -3.58 5.83
C LEU A 47 -0.65 -5.03 6.18
N ALA A 48 0.31 -5.95 6.25
CA ALA A 48 0.10 -7.34 6.65
C ALA A 48 -0.21 -7.46 8.15
N GLU A 49 0.53 -6.74 9.00
CA GLU A 49 0.25 -6.67 10.44
C GLU A 49 -1.12 -6.05 10.71
N MET A 50 -1.46 -4.99 9.96
CA MET A 50 -2.79 -4.40 10.02
C MET A 50 -3.87 -5.35 9.55
N LYS A 51 -3.63 -6.13 8.48
CA LYS A 51 -4.56 -7.18 8.06
C LYS A 51 -4.85 -8.12 9.24
N GLU A 52 -3.83 -8.65 9.91
CA GLU A 52 -4.06 -9.55 11.05
C GLU A 52 -4.75 -8.86 12.23
N LYS A 53 -4.31 -7.67 12.64
CA LYS A 53 -4.83 -6.98 13.82
C LYS A 53 -6.21 -6.34 13.63
N PHE A 54 -6.47 -5.70 12.48
CA PHE A 54 -7.73 -5.02 12.21
C PHE A 54 -8.84 -6.02 11.86
N PHE A 55 -8.56 -7.04 11.06
CA PHE A 55 -9.62 -7.99 10.71
C PHE A 55 -10.08 -8.86 11.88
N MET A 56 -9.32 -8.92 12.98
CA MET A 56 -9.79 -9.53 14.23
C MET A 56 -10.67 -8.62 15.10
N LYS A 57 -10.58 -7.30 14.99
CA LYS A 57 -11.20 -6.36 15.95
C LYS A 57 -12.15 -5.33 15.36
N THR A 58 -11.91 -4.84 14.15
CA THR A 58 -12.68 -3.72 13.60
C THR A 58 -12.66 -3.78 12.07
N ASN A 59 -13.83 -3.70 11.42
CA ASN A 59 -13.90 -3.65 9.95
C ASN A 59 -13.21 -2.37 9.46
N PRO A 60 -12.05 -2.44 8.78
CA PRO A 60 -11.32 -1.23 8.42
C PRO A 60 -12.18 -0.39 7.49
N SER A 61 -12.23 0.92 7.78
CA SER A 61 -12.92 1.90 6.96
C SER A 61 -12.60 1.69 5.47
N ILE A 62 -13.64 1.40 4.67
CA ILE A 62 -13.53 1.12 3.24
C ILE A 62 -12.82 2.26 2.48
N PRO A 63 -13.10 3.56 2.71
CA PRO A 63 -12.51 4.65 1.92
C PRO A 63 -10.97 4.69 1.87
N PRO A 64 -10.22 4.62 2.98
CA PRO A 64 -8.75 4.62 2.93
C PRO A 64 -8.17 3.35 2.29
N THR A 65 -8.82 2.18 2.40
CA THR A 65 -8.38 0.98 1.68
C THR A 65 -8.54 1.10 0.16
N VAL A 66 -9.59 1.80 -0.30
CA VAL A 66 -9.81 2.10 -1.72
C VAL A 66 -8.76 3.09 -2.24
N ALA A 67 -8.38 4.09 -1.43
CA ALA A 67 -7.34 5.04 -1.77
C ALA A 67 -5.99 4.35 -1.99
N CYS A 68 -5.55 3.51 -1.03
CA CYS A 68 -4.34 2.70 -1.14
C CYS A 68 -4.35 1.81 -2.39
N LYS A 69 -5.47 1.14 -2.67
CA LYS A 69 -5.63 0.33 -3.89
C LYS A 69 -5.48 1.19 -5.15
N ARG A 70 -6.01 2.40 -5.18
CA ARG A 70 -5.94 3.26 -6.36
C ARG A 70 -4.51 3.77 -6.60
N SER A 71 -3.84 4.23 -5.56
CA SER A 71 -2.47 4.78 -5.67
C SER A 71 -1.44 3.69 -5.99
N VAL A 72 -1.56 2.50 -5.40
CA VAL A 72 -0.66 1.38 -5.73
C VAL A 72 -0.87 0.86 -7.15
N THR A 73 -2.11 0.86 -7.67
CA THR A 73 -2.36 0.50 -9.08
C THR A 73 -1.80 1.53 -10.05
N ALA A 74 -1.90 2.82 -9.73
CA ALA A 74 -1.26 3.87 -10.52
C ALA A 74 0.29 3.73 -10.51
N LEU A 75 0.86 3.39 -9.35
CA LEU A 75 2.28 3.09 -9.22
C LEU A 75 2.67 1.87 -10.06
N GLU A 76 1.92 0.78 -9.97
CA GLU A 76 2.11 -0.46 -10.74
C GLU A 76 2.08 -0.20 -12.24
N GLU A 77 1.14 0.60 -12.73
CA GLU A 77 1.02 0.96 -14.14
C GLU A 77 2.25 1.74 -14.62
N LEU A 78 2.75 2.69 -13.82
CA LEU A 78 3.93 3.48 -14.16
C LEU A 78 5.19 2.63 -14.25
N VAL A 79 5.42 1.71 -13.30
CA VAL A 79 6.59 0.81 -13.38
C VAL A 79 6.43 -0.22 -14.49
N SER A 80 5.23 -0.75 -14.72
CA SER A 80 4.96 -1.75 -15.79
C SER A 80 5.11 -1.16 -17.19
N THR A 81 4.81 0.14 -17.35
CA THR A 81 4.96 0.86 -18.63
C THR A 81 6.32 1.53 -18.80
N GLY A 82 7.24 1.37 -17.83
CA GLY A 82 8.57 1.99 -17.85
C GLY A 82 8.54 3.52 -17.72
N LYS A 83 7.46 4.11 -17.21
CA LYS A 83 7.29 5.56 -17.02
C LYS A 83 7.90 6.02 -15.70
N TRP A 84 9.23 5.91 -15.60
CA TRP A 84 9.96 6.17 -14.35
C TRP A 84 9.83 7.60 -13.81
N ALA A 85 9.65 8.59 -14.68
CA ALA A 85 9.51 10.00 -14.27
C ALA A 85 8.31 10.25 -13.33
N GLY A 86 7.26 9.42 -13.41
CA GLY A 86 6.09 9.52 -12.54
C GLY A 86 6.16 8.68 -11.27
N VAL A 87 7.14 7.76 -11.18
CA VAL A 87 7.17 6.74 -10.12
C VAL A 87 7.41 7.36 -8.76
N GLY A 88 8.31 8.35 -8.64
CA GLY A 88 8.56 9.03 -7.36
C GLY A 88 7.32 9.72 -6.78
N ALA A 89 6.56 10.43 -7.62
CA ALA A 89 5.33 11.11 -7.19
C ALA A 89 4.19 10.12 -6.84
N ALA A 90 4.04 9.07 -7.64
CA ALA A 90 3.07 8.01 -7.37
C ALA A 90 3.40 7.24 -6.09
N PHE A 91 4.69 6.98 -5.84
CA PHE A 91 5.17 6.34 -4.62
C PHE A 91 4.90 7.22 -3.38
N ALA A 92 5.21 8.52 -3.44
CA ALA A 92 4.90 9.44 -2.35
C ALA A 92 3.39 9.53 -2.06
N THR A 93 2.55 9.49 -3.10
CA THR A 93 1.09 9.44 -2.95
C THR A 93 0.65 8.15 -2.25
N PHE A 94 1.17 7.00 -2.70
CA PHE A 94 0.89 5.71 -2.07
C PHE A 94 1.32 5.69 -0.60
N GLN A 95 2.51 6.20 -0.29
CA GLN A 95 3.00 6.31 1.08
C GLN A 95 2.08 7.16 1.95
N SER A 96 1.62 8.31 1.44
CA SER A 96 0.66 9.16 2.15
C SER A 96 -0.68 8.46 2.39
N ASP A 97 -1.21 7.73 1.40
CA ASP A 97 -2.45 6.95 1.56
C ASP A 97 -2.30 5.84 2.61
N VAL A 98 -1.15 5.17 2.64
CA VAL A 98 -0.83 4.15 3.66
C VAL A 98 -0.74 4.77 5.05
N GLU A 99 -0.10 5.93 5.21
CA GLU A 99 -0.06 6.66 6.48
C GLU A 99 -1.46 7.06 6.95
N VAL A 100 -2.32 7.54 6.06
CA VAL A 100 -3.72 7.88 6.37
C VAL A 100 -4.47 6.62 6.81
N LEU A 101 -4.28 5.50 6.13
CA LEU A 101 -4.88 4.22 6.51
C LEU A 101 -4.38 3.80 7.91
N ILE A 102 -3.09 3.86 8.19
CA ILE A 102 -2.50 3.55 9.51
C ILE A 102 -3.08 4.45 10.59
N GLN A 103 -3.17 5.76 10.34
CA GLN A 103 -3.73 6.70 11.31
C GLN A 103 -5.20 6.40 11.60
N LYS A 104 -6.01 6.18 10.57
CA LYS A 104 -7.44 5.82 10.73
C LYS A 104 -7.60 4.51 11.45
N ALA A 105 -6.77 3.53 11.12
CA ALA A 105 -6.73 2.24 11.78
C ALA A 105 -6.37 2.42 13.27
N LYS A 106 -5.31 3.16 13.61
CA LYS A 106 -4.94 3.47 15.01
C LYS A 106 -6.01 4.27 15.77
N MET A 107 -6.77 5.13 15.08
CA MET A 107 -7.83 5.95 15.70
C MET A 107 -9.13 5.19 15.97
N GLU A 108 -9.47 4.12 15.22
CA GLU A 108 -10.66 3.29 15.53
C GLU A 108 -10.50 2.45 16.81
N GLY A 109 -9.29 2.37 17.38
CA GLY A 109 -9.01 1.73 18.67
C GLY A 109 -9.06 2.66 19.90
N THR A 110 -9.23 3.97 19.69
CA THR A 110 -9.27 4.95 20.79
C THR A 110 -10.58 5.71 20.73
N THR A 111 -11.59 5.21 21.43
CA THR A 111 -12.68 6.05 21.92
C THR A 111 -12.06 7.09 22.84
N LEU A 112 -11.80 8.29 22.33
CA LEU A 112 -11.57 9.46 23.16
C LEU A 112 -12.92 9.84 23.79
N THR A 113 -13.22 9.22 24.93
CA THR A 113 -14.07 9.79 26.00
C THR A 113 -13.19 10.42 27.05
#